data_AF-A0A388TBV6-F1
#
_entry.id   AF-A0A388TBV6-F1
#
_cell.length_a   1.000
_cell.length_b   1.000
_cell.length_c   1.000
_cell.angle_alpha   90.00
_cell.angle_beta   90.00
_cell.angle_gamma   90.00
#
_symmetry.space_group_name_H-M   'P 1'
#
loop_
_entity.id
_entity.type
_entity.pdbx_description
1 polymer ?
#
loop_
_entity_poly.entity_id
_entity_poly.type
_entity_poly.pdbx_seq_one_letter_code
_entity_poly.pdbx_strand_id
1 'polypeptide(L)' 'MTPKEKKFDCIKFKEKLQENLWKKSGATTLDEYAAFLKTEHLKFSRV' A
#
# COMPACT_ATOMS: atom_id res chain seq x y z
N MET A 1 29.07 18.82 3.39
CA MET A 1 28.44 17.48 3.41
C MET A 1 27.45 17.43 2.26
N THR A 2 27.79 16.76 1.17
CA THR A 2 26.87 16.53 0.04
C THR A 2 25.77 15.58 0.51
N PRO A 3 24.48 15.92 0.37
CA PRO A 3 23.40 15.03 0.78
C PRO A 3 23.50 13.75 -0.06
N LYS A 4 23.72 12.61 0.61
CA LYS A 4 23.68 11.30 -0.04
C LYS A 4 22.26 11.11 -0.57
N GLU A 5 22.07 11.20 -1.88
CA GLU A 5 20.82 10.86 -2.54
C GLU A 5 20.43 9.44 -2.09
N LYS A 6 19.33 9.35 -1.34
CA LYS A 6 18.74 8.06 -1.00
C LYS A 6 18.25 7.46 -2.30
N LYS A 7 18.93 6.41 -2.78
CA LYS A 7 18.43 5.61 -3.89
C LYS A 7 17.01 5.18 -3.54
N PHE A 8 16.05 5.65 -4.33
CA PHE A 8 14.66 5.27 -4.18
C PHE A 8 14.54 3.79 -4.54
N ASP A 9 14.31 2.97 -3.53
CA ASP A 9 14.20 1.53 -3.68
C ASP A 9 12.73 1.19 -3.92
N CYS A 10 12.39 0.93 -5.18
CA CYS A 10 11.03 0.60 -5.60
C CYS A 10 10.50 -0.67 -4.93
N ILE A 11 11.37 -1.62 -4.57
CA ILE A 11 10.98 -2.86 -3.89
C ILE A 11 10.55 -2.52 -2.46
N LYS A 12 11.40 -1.80 -1.72
CA LYS A 12 11.06 -1.38 -0.35
C LYS A 12 9.84 -0.45 -0.30
N PHE A 13 9.69 0.39 -1.31
CA PHE A 13 8.52 1.26 -1.42
C PHE A 13 7.23 0.44 -1.63
N LYS A 14 7.28 -0.57 -2.51
CA LYS A 14 6.17 -1.50 -2.74
C LYS A 14 5.82 -2.28 -1.47
N GLU A 15 6.81 -2.82 -0.76
CA GLU A 15 6.60 -3.54 0.50
C GLU A 15 5.94 -2.64 1.56
N LYS A 16 6.43 -1.41 1.72
CA LYS A 16 5.81 -0.43 2.63
C LYS A 16 4.38 -0.07 2.25
N LEU A 17 4.10 0.06 0.95
CA LEU A 17 2.73 0.32 0.49
C LEU A 17 1.80 -0.84 0.83
N GLN A 18 2.24 -2.09 0.60
CA GLN A 18 1.47 -3.28 0.94
C GLN A 18 1.25 -3.40 2.45
N GLU A 19 2.27 -3.17 3.26
CA GLU A 19 2.17 -3.19 4.72
C GLU A 19 1.19 -2.12 5.24
N ASN A 20 1.25 -0.90 4.68
CA ASN A 20 0.33 0.17 5.05
C ASN A 20 -1.11 -0.13 4.62
N LEU A 21 -1.31 -0.70 3.43
CA LEU A 21 -2.64 -1.13 2.96
C LEU A 21 -3.20 -2.22 3.86
N TRP A 22 -2.39 -3.20 4.25
CA TRP A 22 -2.78 -4.24 5.20
C TRP A 22 -3.19 -3.64 6.55
N LYS A 23 -2.35 -2.79 7.14
CA LYS A 23 -2.66 -2.12 8.42
C LYS A 23 -3.92 -1.24 8.35
N LYS A 24 -4.12 -0.53 7.24
CA LYS A 24 -5.28 0.34 7.01
C LYS A 24 -6.57 -0.46 6.78
N SER A 25 -6.46 -1.67 6.25
CA SER A 25 -7.63 -2.52 5.99
C SER A 25 -8.34 -2.97 7.27
N GLY A 26 -7.59 -3.13 8.38
CA GLY A 26 -8.13 -3.72 9.60
C GLY A 26 -8.61 -5.16 9.44
N ALA A 27 -8.31 -5.81 8.31
CA ALA A 27 -8.77 -7.15 7.98
C ALA A 27 -8.07 -8.19 8.87
N THR A 28 -8.86 -9.10 9.42
CA THR A 28 -8.35 -10.27 10.17
C THR A 28 -8.27 -11.51 9.29
N THR A 29 -8.99 -11.50 8.17
CA THR A 29 -9.04 -12.59 7.19
C THR A 29 -8.70 -12.11 5.78
N LEU A 30 -8.29 -13.04 4.92
CA LEU A 30 -7.97 -12.74 3.52
C LEU A 30 -9.19 -12.25 2.72
N ASP A 31 -10.39 -12.69 3.10
CA ASP A 31 -11.63 -12.30 2.42
C ASP A 31 -12.00 -10.83 2.71
N GLU A 32 -11.87 -10.40 3.97
CA GLU A 32 -12.01 -9.00 4.38
C GLU A 32 -10.99 -8.11 3.69
N TYR A 33 -9.76 -8.58 3.54
CA TYR A 33 -8.72 -7.86 2.82
C TYR A 33 -9.04 -7.72 1.33
N ALA A 34 -9.55 -8.78 0.70
CA ALA A 34 -9.98 -8.75 -0.70
C ALA A 34 -11.18 -7.79 -0.91
N ALA A 35 -12.13 -7.75 0.03
CA ALA A 35 -13.24 -6.81 0.02
C ALA A 35 -12.75 -5.35 0.17
N PHE A 36 -11.81 -5.10 1.08
CA PHE A 36 -11.18 -3.79 1.27
C PHE A 36 -10.48 -3.30 0.00
N LEU A 37 -9.69 -4.17 -0.65
CA LEU A 37 -9.00 -3.84 -1.90
C LEU A 37 -9.98 -3.52 -3.04
N LYS A 38 -11.07 -4.27 -3.19
CA LYS A 38 -12.13 -3.96 -4.17
C LYS A 38 -12.73 -2.58 -3.92
N THR A 39 -12.93 -2.24 -2.65
CA THR A 39 -13.54 -0.95 -2.25
C THR A 39 -12.60 0.23 -2.51
N GLU A 40 -11.31 0.12 -2.16
CA GLU A 40 -10.31 1.16 -2.47
C GLU A 40 -10.06 1.28 -3.99
N HIS A 41 -10.08 0.17 -4.75
CA HIS A 41 -9.93 0.20 -6.22
C HIS A 41 -11.09 0.95 -6.89
N LEU A 42 -12.32 0.77 -6.40
CA LEU A 42 -13.50 1.50 -6.86
C LEU A 42 -13.45 3.00 -6.55
N LYS A 43 -12.79 3.41 -5.45
CA LYS A 43 -12.56 4.84 -5.15
C LYS A 43 -11.55 5.47 -6.08
N PHE A 44 -10.48 4.74 -6.43
CA PHE A 44 -9.42 5.26 -7.30
C PHE A 44 -9.87 5.38 -8.77
N SER A 45 -10.83 4.56 -9.21
CA SER A 45 -11.36 4.59 -10.58
C SER A 45 -12.36 5.73 -10.85
N ARG A 46 -12.67 6.58 -9.86
CA ARG A 46 -13.59 7.73 -9.99
C ARG A 46 -12.88 9.08 -10.16
N VAL A 47 -11.56 9.08 -10.33
CA VAL A 47 -10.75 10.29 -10.61
C VAL A 47 -10.23 10.23 -12.03
#